data_AF-T1KUK3-F1
#
_entry.id   AF-T1KUK3-F1
#
_cell.length_a   1.000
_cell.length_b   1.000
_cell.length_c   1.000
_cell.angle_alpha   90.00
_cell.angle_beta   90.00
_cell.angle_gamma   90.00
#
_symmetry.space_group_name_H-M   'P 1'
#
loop_
_entity.id
_entity.type
_entity.pdbx_description
1 polymer ?
#
loop_
_entity_poly.entity_id
_entity_poly.type
_entity_poly.pdbx_seq_one_letter_code
_entity_poly.pdbx_strand_id
1 'polypeptide(L)'
;MKTKFILTFIVFLVFITVSYELYVPRKVQKRIIGCGTACPRTCSNPKIDSCIQVCTGNPECPEGYFENNIGKCVLWKDFSLCEDKPRKVEKVMIGCGSACPLTCKYPEPRMCIQVCTGLPECPRGYYENHLGECVLREDC
;
A
#
# COMPACT_ATOMS: atom_id res chain seq x y z
N MET A 1 0.10 -8.61 49.92
CA MET A 1 -0.82 -8.61 48.75
C MET A 1 -0.36 -7.69 47.61
N LYS A 2 0.18 -6.49 47.87
CA LYS A 2 0.55 -5.50 46.82
C LYS A 2 1.65 -5.98 45.85
N THR A 3 2.69 -6.66 46.35
CA THR A 3 3.84 -7.10 45.53
C THR A 3 3.50 -8.19 44.51
N LYS A 4 2.62 -9.13 44.87
CA LYS A 4 2.17 -10.19 43.94
C LYS A 4 1.33 -9.60 42.79
N PHE A 5 0.46 -8.63 43.09
CA PHE A 5 -0.37 -7.96 42.08
C PHE A 5 0.47 -7.18 41.07
N ILE A 6 1.50 -6.48 41.55
CA ILE A 6 2.46 -5.76 40.70
C ILE A 6 3.21 -6.72 39.78
N LEU A 7 3.70 -7.85 40.32
CA LEU A 7 4.44 -8.84 39.52
C LEU A 7 3.56 -9.45 38.42
N THR A 8 2.30 -9.80 38.72
CA THR A 8 1.36 -10.34 37.73
C THR A 8 1.04 -9.33 36.63
N PHE A 9 0.85 -8.06 36.98
CA PHE A 9 0.60 -6.99 36.01
C PHE A 9 1.81 -6.78 35.07
N ILE A 10 3.03 -6.81 35.60
CA ILE A 10 4.26 -6.72 34.80
C ILE A 10 4.35 -7.90 33.83
N VAL A 11 4.10 -9.13 34.29
CA VAL A 11 4.11 -10.32 33.43
C VAL A 11 3.07 -10.20 32.30
N PHE A 12 1.87 -9.71 32.61
CA PHE A 12 0.81 -9.51 31.61
C PHE A 12 1.20 -8.46 30.56
N LEU A 13 1.79 -7.34 30.98
CA LEU A 13 2.29 -6.32 30.06
C LEU A 13 3.41 -6.84 29.16
N VAL A 14 4.35 -7.62 29.71
CA VAL A 14 5.41 -8.27 28.92
C VAL A 14 4.82 -9.27 27.92
N PHE A 15 3.82 -10.05 28.32
CA PHE A 15 3.12 -10.95 27.39
C PHE A 15 2.43 -10.19 26.26
N ILE A 16 1.78 -9.06 26.56
CA ILE A 16 1.15 -8.21 25.57
C ILE A 16 2.20 -7.68 24.59
N THR A 17 3.30 -7.08 25.07
CA THR A 17 4.32 -6.50 24.18
C THR A 17 4.99 -7.56 23.30
N VAL A 18 5.32 -8.73 23.84
CA VAL A 18 5.87 -9.86 23.08
C VAL A 18 4.87 -10.37 22.02
N SER A 19 3.58 -10.44 22.37
CA SER A 19 2.53 -10.85 21.42
C SER A 19 2.37 -9.84 20.28
N TYR A 20 2.46 -8.54 20.58
CA TYR A 20 2.43 -7.48 19.56
C TYR A 20 3.64 -7.58 18.61
N GLU A 21 4.86 -7.77 19.12
CA GLU A 21 6.07 -7.90 18.30
C GLU A 21 6.09 -9.18 17.44
N LEU A 22 5.48 -10.27 17.91
CA LEU A 22 5.37 -11.52 17.13
C LEU A 22 4.26 -11.47 16.07
N TYR A 23 3.18 -10.71 16.30
CA TYR A 23 2.06 -10.59 15.36
C TYR A 23 2.34 -9.60 14.23
N VAL A 24 3.18 -8.59 14.45
CA VAL A 24 3.54 -7.63 13.40
C VAL A 24 4.63 -8.28 12.52
N PRO A 25 4.36 -8.57 11.23
CA PRO A 25 5.42 -9.05 10.34
C PRO A 25 6.52 -7.99 10.34
N ARG A 26 7.78 -8.40 10.57
CA ARG A 26 8.95 -7.49 10.56
C ARG A 26 8.83 -6.61 9.33
N LYS A 27 8.55 -5.32 9.53
CA LYS A 27 8.50 -4.34 8.45
C LYS A 27 9.89 -4.31 7.82
N VAL A 28 10.05 -4.95 6.68
CA VAL A 28 11.28 -4.86 5.92
C VAL A 28 11.31 -3.49 5.28
N GLN A 29 12.27 -2.69 5.73
CA GLN A 29 12.45 -1.32 5.25
C GLN A 29 13.44 -1.30 4.10
N LYS A 30 13.32 -0.27 3.27
CA LYS A 30 14.36 0.06 2.30
C LYS A 30 15.64 0.42 3.03
N ARG A 31 16.79 0.07 2.45
CA ARG A 31 18.11 0.43 2.98
C ARG A 31 18.99 0.90 1.83
N ILE A 32 19.97 1.75 2.15
CA ILE A 32 20.96 2.17 1.15
C ILE A 32 21.79 0.95 0.78
N ILE A 33 21.75 0.57 -0.48
CA ILE A 33 22.58 -0.48 -1.06
C ILE A 33 23.67 0.24 -1.85
N GLY A 34 24.94 -0.14 -1.65
CA GLY A 34 26.06 0.59 -2.27
C GLY A 34 25.94 0.68 -3.80
N CYS A 35 25.48 -0.41 -4.42
CA CYS A 35 25.09 -0.46 -5.82
C CYS A 35 23.86 -1.36 -5.96
N GLY A 36 22.83 -0.83 -6.60
CA GLY A 36 21.56 -1.49 -6.87
C GLY A 36 21.33 -1.72 -8.36
N THR A 37 20.13 -2.14 -8.71
CA THR A 37 19.68 -2.27 -10.10
C THR A 37 18.92 -1.01 -10.51
N ALA A 38 19.18 -0.47 -11.72
CA ALA A 38 18.39 0.62 -12.29
C ALA A 38 16.88 0.30 -12.36
N CYS A 39 16.55 -0.99 -12.38
CA CYS A 39 15.19 -1.48 -12.37
C CYS A 39 14.92 -2.11 -11.01
N PRO A 40 14.22 -1.40 -10.10
CA PRO A 40 13.83 -2.01 -8.83
C PRO A 40 12.84 -3.15 -9.10
N ARG A 41 12.96 -4.23 -8.33
CA ARG A 41 11.99 -5.34 -8.36
C ARG A 41 10.70 -4.88 -7.71
N THR A 42 9.63 -4.81 -8.50
CA THR A 42 8.29 -4.48 -8.01
C THR A 42 7.37 -5.69 -8.14
N CYS A 43 6.28 -5.69 -7.40
CA CYS A 43 5.25 -6.71 -7.53
C CYS A 43 4.69 -6.81 -8.97
N SER A 44 4.63 -5.69 -9.70
CA SER A 44 4.14 -5.64 -11.09
C SER A 44 5.18 -6.12 -12.10
N ASN A 45 6.47 -6.09 -11.74
CA ASN A 45 7.55 -6.53 -12.61
C ASN A 45 8.60 -7.36 -11.83
N PRO A 46 8.26 -8.60 -11.46
CA PRO A 46 9.11 -9.42 -10.59
C PRO A 46 10.34 -9.98 -11.30
N LYS A 47 10.22 -10.19 -12.61
CA LYS A 47 11.30 -10.71 -13.44
C LYS A 47 11.86 -9.56 -14.25
N ILE A 48 13.16 -9.34 -14.09
CA ILE A 48 13.89 -8.31 -14.79
C ILE A 48 14.83 -9.05 -15.73
N ASP A 49 14.59 -8.94 -17.04
CA ASP A 49 15.34 -9.70 -18.05
C ASP A 49 16.73 -9.10 -18.32
N SER A 50 16.88 -7.77 -18.22
CA SER A 50 18.18 -7.09 -18.35
C SER A 50 18.14 -5.68 -17.75
N CYS A 51 18.93 -5.42 -16.70
CA CYS A 51 19.09 -4.06 -16.17
C CYS A 51 20.53 -3.76 -15.80
N ILE A 52 20.89 -2.49 -15.98
CA ILE A 52 22.22 -1.98 -15.63
C ILE A 52 22.32 -1.79 -14.11
N GLN A 53 23.53 -1.98 -13.58
CA GLN A 53 23.82 -1.70 -12.19
C GLN A 53 24.09 -0.20 -12.01
N VAL A 54 23.50 0.40 -10.97
CA VAL A 54 23.63 1.83 -10.68
C VAL A 54 23.95 2.01 -9.20
N CYS A 55 24.90 2.88 -8.88
CA CYS A 55 25.34 3.16 -7.52
C CYS A 55 24.86 4.56 -7.11
N THR A 56 23.55 4.73 -6.98
CA THR A 56 22.91 6.03 -6.69
C THR A 56 22.75 6.34 -5.21
N GLY A 57 23.15 5.44 -4.30
CA GLY A 57 22.98 5.64 -2.85
C GLY A 57 21.52 5.76 -2.41
N ASN A 58 20.56 5.38 -3.27
CA ASN A 58 19.15 5.45 -2.98
C ASN A 58 18.72 4.26 -2.08
N PRO A 59 17.76 4.45 -1.18
CA PRO A 59 17.20 3.35 -0.41
C PRO A 59 16.42 2.40 -1.32
N GLU A 60 16.75 1.12 -1.27
CA GLU A 60 16.11 0.06 -2.08
C GLU A 60 15.65 -1.10 -1.19
N CYS A 61 14.70 -1.89 -1.69
CA CYS A 61 14.30 -3.12 -1.01
C CYS A 61 15.45 -4.13 -1.01
N PRO A 62 15.70 -4.83 0.11
CA PRO A 62 16.75 -5.82 0.18
C PRO A 62 16.45 -7.00 -0.76
N GLU A 63 17.49 -7.75 -1.09
CA GLU A 63 17.38 -8.90 -1.98
C GLU A 63 16.32 -9.90 -1.50
N GLY A 64 15.50 -10.39 -2.43
CA GLY A 64 14.37 -11.27 -2.15
C GLY A 64 13.05 -10.56 -1.80
N TYR A 65 13.07 -9.24 -1.63
CA TYR A 65 11.89 -8.41 -1.40
C TYR A 65 11.55 -7.58 -2.63
N PHE A 66 10.25 -7.33 -2.79
CA PHE A 66 9.65 -6.63 -3.91
C PHE A 66 8.91 -5.42 -3.37
N GLU A 67 9.03 -4.29 -4.07
CA GLU A 67 8.25 -3.11 -3.72
C GLU A 67 6.81 -3.29 -4.21
N ASN A 68 5.85 -3.18 -3.30
CA ASN A 68 4.43 -3.21 -3.63
C ASN A 68 3.92 -1.82 -4.06
N ASN A 69 2.65 -1.72 -4.42
CA ASN A 69 2.05 -0.49 -4.96
C ASN A 69 1.97 0.69 -3.96
N ILE A 70 2.29 0.44 -2.69
CA ILE A 70 2.35 1.45 -1.63
C ILE A 70 3.78 1.71 -1.13
N GLY A 71 4.79 1.23 -1.87
CA GLY A 71 6.20 1.49 -1.60
C GLY A 71 6.81 0.66 -0.46
N LYS A 72 6.13 -0.39 0.02
CA LYS A 72 6.63 -1.30 1.06
C LYS A 72 7.35 -2.50 0.43
N CYS A 73 8.38 -2.99 1.12
CA CYS A 73 9.09 -4.21 0.73
C CYS A 73 8.36 -5.43 1.26
N VAL A 74 7.92 -6.31 0.37
CA VAL A 74 7.16 -7.53 0.68
C VAL A 74 7.82 -8.74 0.03
N LEU A 75 7.60 -9.94 0.56
CA LEU A 75 8.06 -11.16 -0.10
C LEU A 75 7.19 -11.44 -1.32
N TRP A 76 7.80 -11.91 -2.40
CA TRP A 76 7.04 -12.33 -3.60
C TRP A 76 5.96 -13.37 -3.32
N LYS A 77 6.22 -14.25 -2.35
CA LYS A 77 5.28 -15.32 -1.95
C LYS A 77 4.02 -14.78 -1.25
N ASP A 78 4.07 -13.56 -0.73
CA ASP A 78 2.94 -12.89 -0.09
C ASP A 78 2.19 -12.05 -1.11
N PHE A 79 1.67 -12.70 -2.16
CA PHE A 79 1.03 -12.03 -3.30
C PHE A 79 -0.15 -11.12 -2.89
N SER A 80 -0.84 -11.43 -1.79
CA SER A 80 -1.87 -10.56 -1.21
C SER A 80 -1.34 -9.20 -0.76
N LEU A 81 -0.06 -9.10 -0.34
CA LEU A 81 0.60 -7.84 0.01
C LEU A 81 1.09 -7.07 -1.22
N CYS A 82 1.15 -7.73 -2.39
CA CYS A 82 1.41 -7.12 -3.67
C CYS A 82 0.17 -6.47 -4.29
N GLU A 83 -1.03 -6.95 -3.92
CA GLU A 83 -2.32 -6.38 -4.31
C GLU A 83 -2.79 -5.22 -3.42
N ASP A 84 -1.99 -4.85 -2.41
CA ASP A 84 -2.29 -3.77 -1.47
C ASP A 84 -2.45 -2.46 -2.26
N LYS A 85 -3.70 -2.08 -2.54
CA LYS A 85 -4.01 -0.85 -3.26
C LYS A 85 -3.64 0.33 -2.36
N PRO A 86 -3.04 1.41 -2.89
CA PRO A 86 -2.85 2.62 -2.11
C PRO A 86 -4.17 3.08 -1.51
N ARG A 87 -4.19 3.42 -0.21
CA ARG A 87 -5.40 3.91 0.48
C ARG A 87 -5.94 5.20 -0.13
N LYS A 88 -5.05 6.03 -0.67
CA LYS A 88 -5.36 7.29 -1.33
C LYS A 88 -4.54 7.43 -2.61
N VAL A 89 -5.17 7.95 -3.65
CA VAL A 89 -4.54 8.24 -4.95
C VAL A 89 -4.97 9.61 -5.46
N GLU A 90 -4.24 10.12 -6.44
CA GLU A 90 -4.61 11.33 -7.17
C GLU A 90 -5.64 11.04 -8.26
N LYS A 91 -6.40 12.07 -8.66
CA LYS A 91 -7.26 12.01 -9.83
C LYS A 91 -6.40 11.92 -11.09
N VAL A 92 -6.83 11.10 -12.05
CA VAL A 92 -6.13 10.89 -13.32
C VAL A 92 -6.99 11.37 -14.48
N MET A 93 -6.35 11.79 -15.57
CA MET A 93 -7.08 12.19 -16.78
C MET A 93 -7.71 10.96 -17.42
N ILE A 94 -9.04 10.83 -17.38
CA ILE A 94 -9.76 9.72 -18.02
C ILE A 94 -10.43 10.27 -19.28
N GLY A 95 -10.19 9.64 -20.44
CA GLY A 95 -10.75 10.09 -21.71
C GLY A 95 -12.27 10.09 -21.72
N CYS A 96 -12.88 9.04 -21.16
CA CYS A 96 -14.32 8.94 -20.95
C CYS A 96 -14.62 8.27 -19.60
N GLY A 97 -15.42 8.94 -18.79
CA GLY A 97 -15.86 8.50 -17.46
C GLY A 97 -17.38 8.31 -17.38
N SER A 98 -17.86 7.94 -16.19
CA SER A 98 -19.29 7.89 -15.90
C SER A 98 -19.77 9.30 -15.52
N ALA A 99 -20.93 9.75 -16.00
CA ALA A 99 -21.60 10.95 -15.48
C ALA A 99 -21.93 10.86 -13.97
N CYS A 100 -21.93 9.64 -13.44
CA CYS A 100 -22.12 9.33 -12.03
C CYS A 100 -20.90 8.55 -11.55
N PRO A 101 -19.79 9.24 -11.26
CA PRO A 101 -18.61 8.58 -10.71
C PRO A 101 -18.93 7.99 -9.33
N LEU A 102 -18.16 6.97 -8.95
CA LEU A 102 -18.29 6.36 -7.63
C LEU A 102 -17.81 7.35 -6.56
N THR A 103 -18.60 7.47 -5.49
CA THR A 103 -18.31 8.33 -4.35
C THR A 103 -18.56 7.55 -3.07
N CYS A 104 -18.04 8.00 -1.93
CA CYS A 104 -18.35 7.36 -0.65
C CYS A 104 -19.85 7.39 -0.33
N LYS A 105 -20.57 8.42 -0.80
CA LYS A 105 -22.04 8.52 -0.67
C LYS A 105 -22.80 7.59 -1.62
N TYR A 106 -22.25 7.34 -2.80
CA TYR A 106 -22.83 6.46 -3.83
C TYR A 106 -21.77 5.47 -4.33
N PRO A 107 -21.50 4.41 -3.54
CA PRO A 107 -20.43 3.47 -3.82
C PRO A 107 -20.81 2.39 -4.85
N GLU A 108 -22.09 2.25 -5.16
CA GLU A 108 -22.55 1.26 -6.14
C GLU A 108 -22.76 1.90 -7.51
N PRO A 109 -22.34 1.23 -8.60
CA PRO A 109 -22.65 1.67 -9.94
C PRO A 109 -24.16 1.77 -10.13
N ARG A 110 -24.61 2.86 -10.73
CA ARG A 110 -26.01 3.07 -11.10
C ARG A 110 -26.10 3.34 -12.59
N MET A 111 -27.29 3.14 -13.14
CA MET A 111 -27.56 3.43 -14.55
C MET A 111 -27.26 4.91 -14.83
N CYS A 112 -26.18 5.18 -15.55
CA CYS A 112 -25.76 6.51 -15.93
C CYS A 112 -25.13 6.50 -17.31
N ILE A 113 -25.13 7.66 -17.95
CA ILE A 113 -24.51 7.86 -19.25
C ILE A 113 -22.98 7.98 -19.10
N GLN A 114 -22.26 7.59 -20.14
CA GLN A 114 -20.83 7.85 -20.26
C GLN A 114 -20.61 9.26 -20.81
N VAL A 115 -19.61 9.97 -20.27
CA VAL A 115 -19.26 11.33 -20.66
C VAL A 115 -17.77 11.41 -20.95
N CYS A 116 -17.40 12.07 -22.04
CA CYS A 116 -16.01 12.19 -22.49
C CYS A 116 -15.56 13.65 -22.42
N THR A 117 -15.44 14.18 -21.20
CA THR A 117 -15.08 15.59 -20.95
C THR A 117 -13.58 15.80 -20.71
N GLY A 118 -12.78 14.72 -20.63
CA GLY A 118 -11.35 14.82 -20.39
C GLY A 118 -10.99 15.50 -19.07
N LEU A 119 -11.80 15.29 -18.03
CA LEU A 119 -11.56 15.85 -16.70
C LEU A 119 -10.81 14.83 -15.82
N PRO A 120 -10.01 15.30 -14.84
CA PRO A 120 -9.42 14.42 -13.85
C PRO A 120 -10.51 13.77 -12.99
N GLU A 121 -10.47 12.44 -12.90
CA GLU A 121 -11.43 11.62 -12.16
C GLU A 121 -10.70 10.60 -11.27
N CYS A 122 -11.37 10.08 -10.25
CA CYS A 122 -10.81 8.99 -9.46
C CYS A 122 -10.63 7.74 -10.32
N PRO A 123 -9.47 7.06 -10.26
CA PRO A 123 -9.24 5.85 -11.03
C PRO A 123 -10.17 4.73 -10.54
N ARG A 124 -10.35 3.70 -11.40
CA ARG A 124 -11.24 2.58 -11.09
C ARG A 124 -10.89 1.91 -9.76
N GLY A 125 -11.91 1.64 -8.95
CA GLY A 125 -11.76 1.02 -7.63
C GLY A 125 -11.49 2.02 -6.51
N TYR A 126 -11.47 3.33 -6.81
CA TYR A 126 -11.42 4.41 -5.83
C TYR A 126 -12.74 5.19 -5.81
N TYR A 127 -13.02 5.79 -4.67
CA TYR A 127 -14.23 6.53 -4.36
C TYR A 127 -13.86 7.95 -3.97
N GLU A 128 -14.56 8.93 -4.54
CA GLU A 128 -14.39 10.31 -4.11
C GLU A 128 -15.09 10.52 -2.75
N ASN A 129 -14.33 10.95 -1.74
CA ASN A 129 -14.86 11.30 -0.43
C ASN A 129 -15.41 12.74 -0.40
N HIS A 130 -15.92 13.18 0.75
CA HIS A 130 -16.48 14.53 0.90
C HIS A 130 -15.44 15.68 0.80
N LEU A 131 -14.14 15.34 0.87
CA LEU A 131 -13.02 16.28 0.69
C LEU A 131 -12.53 16.33 -0.77
N GLY A 132 -13.13 15.53 -1.67
CA GLY A 132 -12.71 15.44 -3.07
C GLY A 132 -11.51 14.53 -3.33
N GLU A 133 -11.13 13.70 -2.34
CA GLU A 133 -9.99 12.79 -2.42
C GLU A 133 -10.42 11.40 -2.90
N CYS A 134 -9.55 10.72 -3.67
CA CYS A 134 -9.80 9.37 -4.12
C CYS A 134 -9.27 8.35 -3.11
N VAL A 135 -10.18 7.67 -2.43
CA VAL A 135 -9.87 6.71 -1.37
C VAL A 135 -10.43 5.32 -1.67
N LEU A 136 -9.96 4.31 -0.94
CA LEU A 136 -10.58 2.99 -0.99
C LEU A 136 -11.94 2.98 -0.30
N ARG A 137 -12.76 1.95 -0.57
CA ARG A 137 -14.10 1.83 0.01
C ARG A 137 -14.06 1.72 1.52
N GLU A 138 -13.03 1.09 2.07
CA GLU A 138 -12.85 0.91 3.51
C GLU A 138 -12.45 2.21 4.21
N ASP A 139 -12.02 3.21 3.45
CA ASP A 139 -11.62 4.54 3.91
C ASP A 139 -12.67 5.63 3.56
N CYS A 140 -13.84 5.18 3.09
CA CYS A 140 -15.08 5.94 3.16
C CYS A 140 -15.65 5.88 4.60
#